data_AF-A0A9X2SJG0-F1
#
_entry.id   AF-A0A9X2SJG0-F1
#
_cell.length_a   1.000
_cell.length_b   1.000
_cell.length_c   1.000
_cell.angle_alpha   90.00
_cell.angle_beta   90.00
_cell.angle_gamma   90.00
#
_symmetry.space_group_name_H-M   'P 1'
#
loop_
_entity.id
_entity.type
_entity.pdbx_description
1 polymer ?
#
loop_
_entity_poly.entity_id
_entity_poly.type
_entity_poly.pdbx_seq_one_letter_code
_entity_poly.pdbx_strand_id
1 'polypeptide(L)' 'MRYLDEQPPQPRRVKVRDREDVGIVIDPGKNFGVGGPAGFVYCLGIHFPDTGEVRYYDQDMVTDA' A
#
# COMPACT_ATOMS: atom_id res chain seq x y z
N MET A 1 -9.88 -32.62 12.67
CA MET A 1 -9.71 -31.21 12.28
C MET A 1 -9.03 -31.17 10.91
N ARG A 2 -9.68 -30.61 9.89
CA ARG A 2 -8.98 -30.18 8.66
C ARG A 2 -8.33 -28.85 8.98
N TYR A 3 -7.00 -28.83 9.02
CA TYR A 3 -6.26 -27.57 8.92
C TYR A 3 -6.51 -27.09 7.50
N LEU A 4 -7.41 -26.12 7.34
CA LEU A 4 -7.44 -25.33 6.11
C LEU A 4 -6.06 -24.67 6.06
N ASP A 5 -5.30 -24.98 5.01
CA ASP A 5 -4.11 -24.22 4.64
C ASP A 5 -4.54 -22.76 4.42
N GLU A 6 -4.63 -21.99 5.51
CA GLU A 6 -4.63 -20.55 5.46
C GLU A 6 -3.23 -20.16 4.99
N GLN A 7 -3.04 -20.22 3.66
CA GLN A 7 -1.92 -19.54 3.04
C GLN A 7 -1.90 -18.13 3.63
N PRO A 8 -0.74 -17.67 4.15
CA PRO A 8 -0.66 -16.29 4.61
C PRO A 8 -1.16 -15.39 3.47
N PRO A 9 -1.98 -14.36 3.78
CA PRO A 9 -2.55 -13.51 2.75
C PRO A 9 -1.41 -13.06 1.84
N GLN A 10 -1.55 -13.37 0.55
CA GLN A 10 -0.49 -13.04 -0.40
C GLN A 10 -0.24 -11.52 -0.32
N PRO A 11 1.03 -11.09 -0.37
CA PRO A 11 1.35 -9.67 -0.31
C PRO A 11 0.61 -8.94 -1.42
N ARG A 12 -0.19 -7.92 -1.06
CA ARG A 12 -0.98 -7.16 -2.04
C ARG A 12 -0.02 -6.37 -2.93
N ARG A 13 -0.01 -6.69 -4.22
CA ARG A 13 0.83 -6.03 -5.24
C ARG A 13 0.06 -4.89 -5.88
N VAL A 14 0.73 -3.75 -6.05
CA VAL A 14 0.08 -2.52 -6.49
C VAL A 14 0.95 -1.73 -7.47
N LYS A 15 0.30 -0.99 -8.36
CA LYS A 15 0.92 0.02 -9.22
C LYS A 15 0.55 1.42 -8.73
N VAL A 16 1.53 2.32 -8.78
CA VAL A 16 1.35 3.75 -8.49
C VAL A 16 1.30 4.51 -9.81
N ARG A 17 0.34 5.43 -9.96
CA ARG A 17 0.04 6.14 -11.21
C ARG A 17 1.25 6.73 -11.95
N ASP A 18 2.26 7.19 -11.22
CA ASP A 18 3.47 7.85 -11.75
C ASP A 18 4.74 7.00 -11.60
N ARG A 19 4.62 5.68 -11.42
CA ARG A 19 5.73 4.73 -11.42
C ARG A 19 5.44 3.56 -12.36
N GLU A 20 6.48 3.08 -13.03
CA GLU A 20 6.39 1.86 -13.85
C GLU A 20 6.53 0.59 -13.00
N ASP A 21 7.14 0.71 -11.82
CA ASP A 21 7.45 -0.36 -10.87
C ASP A 21 6.19 -0.89 -10.16
N VAL A 22 6.20 -2.19 -9.82
CA VAL A 22 5.18 -2.81 -8.97
C VAL A 22 5.66 -2.84 -7.53
N GLY A 23 4.87 -2.23 -6.64
CA GLY A 23 5.11 -2.24 -5.20
C GLY A 23 4.32 -3.32 -4.47
N ILE A 24 4.68 -3.52 -3.20
CA ILE A 24 3.99 -4.41 -2.26
C ILE A 24 3.48 -3.55 -1.11
N VAL A 25 2.19 -3.66 -0.79
CA VAL A 25 1.61 -3.00 0.38
C VAL A 25 2.14 -3.66 1.65
N ILE A 26 2.84 -2.88 2.47
CA ILE A 26 3.38 -3.30 3.77
C ILE A 26 2.69 -2.60 4.94
N ASP A 27 2.03 -1.47 4.70
CA ASP A 27 1.11 -0.81 5.63
C ASP A 27 -0.23 -0.58 4.90
N PRO A 28 -1.30 -1.28 5.32
CA PRO A 28 -2.59 -1.28 4.64
C PRO A 28 -3.36 0.02 4.79
N GLY A 29 -2.91 0.96 5.62
CA GLY A 29 -3.23 2.36 5.42
C GLY A 29 -3.35 3.18 6.69
N LYS A 30 -2.78 4.38 6.61
CA LYS A 30 -2.65 5.34 7.69
C LYS A 30 -3.15 6.70 7.22
N ASN A 31 -3.95 7.35 8.06
CA ASN A 31 -4.34 8.73 7.83
C ASN A 31 -3.15 9.66 8.13
N PHE A 32 -2.80 10.50 7.18
CA PHE A 32 -1.83 11.59 7.34
C PHE A 32 -2.56 12.93 7.29
N GLY A 33 -2.17 13.86 8.17
CA GLY A 33 -2.74 15.21 8.25
C GLY A 33 -3.00 15.67 9.68
N VAL A 34 -3.14 16.99 9.85
CA VAL A 34 -3.51 17.62 11.13
C VAL A 34 -4.95 18.09 10.96
N GLY A 35 -5.86 17.60 11.81
CA GLY A 35 -7.30 17.86 11.70
C GLY A 35 -7.62 19.35 11.55
N GLY A 36 -7.91 19.75 10.33
CA GLY A 36 -8.18 21.12 9.89
C GLY A 36 -8.89 21.11 8.55
N PRO A 37 -9.17 22.27 7.93
CA PRO A 37 -10.01 22.37 6.73
C PRO A 37 -9.48 21.64 5.49
N ALA A 38 -8.20 21.22 5.51
CA ALA A 38 -7.58 20.42 4.46
C ALA A 38 -7.84 18.90 4.55
N GLY A 39 -8.46 18.41 5.64
CA GLY A 39 -8.84 17.01 5.82
C GLY A 39 -7.68 16.06 6.17
N PHE A 40 -8.01 14.77 6.28
CA PHE A 40 -7.06 13.66 6.39
C PHE A 40 -6.91 13.00 5.02
N VAL A 41 -5.68 12.66 4.64
CA VAL A 41 -5.40 11.86 3.44
C VAL A 41 -5.11 10.43 3.89
N TYR A 42 -5.77 9.45 3.28
CA TYR A 42 -5.52 8.04 3.58
C TYR A 42 -4.42 7.51 2.68
N CYS A 43 -3.28 7.12 3.28
CA CYS A 43 -2.12 6.68 2.52
C CYS A 43 -1.77 5.22 2.79
N LEU A 44 -1.32 4.51 1.76
CA LEU A 44 -0.79 3.15 1.83
C LEU A 44 0.74 3.18 1.90
N GLY A 45 1.34 2.38 2.78
CA GLY A 45 2.78 2.18 2.81
C GLY A 45 3.19 1.08 1.83
N ILE A 46 4.00 1.44 0.85
CA ILE A 46 4.38 0.57 -0.27
C ILE A 46 5.91 0.38 -0.28
N HIS A 47 6.34 -0.87 -0.33
CA HIS A 47 7.73 -1.27 -0.56
C HIS A 47 7.94 -1.64 -2.04
N PHE A 48 8.97 -1.09 -2.68
CA PHE A 48 9.37 -1.41 -4.06
C PHE A 48 10.60 -2.32 -4.05
N PRO A 49 10.46 -3.64 -4.33
CA PRO A 49 11.57 -4.59 -4.23
C PRO A 49 12.77 -4.26 -5.12
N ASP A 50 12.52 -3.68 -6.30
CA ASP A 50 13.56 -3.38 -7.28
C ASP A 50 14.50 -2.26 -6.80
N THR A 51 13.99 -1.33 -5.99
CA THR A 51 14.75 -0.17 -5.50
C THR A 51 15.02 -0.23 -3.98
N GLY A 52 14.33 -1.10 -3.25
CA GLY A 52 14.36 -1.16 -1.79
C GLY A 52 13.63 0.00 -1.10
N GLU A 53 12.96 0.88 -1.86
CA GLU A 53 12.29 2.05 -1.31
C GLU A 53 11.01 1.68 -0.57
N VAL A 54 10.75 2.38 0.54
CA VAL A 54 9.48 2.36 1.26
C VAL A 54 8.92 3.77 1.30
N ARG A 55 7.72 3.97 0.74
CA ARG A 55 7.07 5.29 0.69
C ARG A 55 5.57 5.17 0.92
N TYR A 56 4.97 6.22 1.44
CA TYR A 56 3.52 6.34 1.59
C TYR A 56 2.93 7.08 0.39
N TYR A 57 1.87 6.54 -0.19
CA TYR A 57 1.12 7.16 -1.29
C TYR A 57 -0.34 7.26 -0.92
N ASP A 58 -1.00 8.33 -1.37
CA ASP A 58 -2.45 8.43 -1.34
C ASP A 58 -3.08 7.19 -2.00
N GLN A 59 -4.07 6.58 -1.35
CA GLN A 59 -4.78 5.42 -1.89
C GLN A 59 -5.31 5.69 -3.31
N ASP A 60 -5.73 6.92 -3.62
CA ASP A 60 -6.28 7.29 -4.93
C ASP A 60 -5.23 7.24 -6.07
N MET A 61 -3.94 7.19 -5.73
CA MET A 61 -2.84 6.99 -6.68
C MET A 61 -2.47 5.53 -6.89
N VAL A 62 -3.07 4.61 -6.12
CA VAL A 62 -2.67 3.20 -6.03
C VAL A 62 -3.75 2.31 -6.64
N THR A 63 -3.35 1.41 -7.52
CA THR A 63 -4.24 0.41 -8.15
C THR A 63 -3.68 -0.99 -7.96
N ASP A 64 -4.52 -2.00 -7.98
CA ASP A 64 -4.06 -3.39 -7.96
C ASP A 64 -3.32 -3.72 -9.27
N ALA A 65 -2.18 -4.38 -9.15
CA ALA A 65 -1.25 -4.65 -10.26
C ALA A 65 -1.58 -5.89 -11.09
#